data_AF-A0A8X6GPM4-F1
#
_entry.id   AF-A0A8X6GPM4-F1
#
_cell.length_a   1.000
_cell.length_b   1.000
_cell.length_c   1.000
_cell.angle_alpha   90.00
_cell.angle_beta   90.00
_cell.angle_gamma   90.00
#
_symmetry.space_group_name_H-M   'P 1'
#
loop_
_entity.id
_entity.type
_entity.pdbx_description
1 polymer ?
#
loop_
_entity_poly.entity_id
_entity_poly.type
_entity_poly.pdbx_seq_one_letter_code
_entity_poly.pdbx_strand_id
1 'polypeptide(L)'
;MVSSGSIDEAVSLVTSCILSAANNAISQPSSRLPRFPKPWWNEECQMAKKDQNKAWNWFRRYPTDNMIAFNNARARARKIHRQCKREWWIKYVSNITCSTSNKEVWNKICKLSGNYSASPVSMLVSNGVSINTIPEIANTLAETFAKMSSCDNYTPAFQALKRREERVKLNFSSSTEEGYNSPLTLLELRIALHRSEKTVSVVFSRKRGVFPNPELFIGRSLIKVVKEFKFLGLIFDQSLRFHRHLKDLKIRSAKALNILKVLANTRWGADRTSLLRLYRALIRSKLDYGSVVYSSACKSLLKILYPQYIIKA
;
A
#
# COMPACT_ATOMS: atom_id res chain seq x y z
N MET A 1 40.73 -55.19 -5.15
CA MET A 1 39.75 -54.61 -6.09
C MET A 1 39.57 -53.16 -5.69
N VAL A 2 40.27 -52.25 -6.37
CA VAL A 2 40.26 -50.82 -6.04
C VAL A 2 39.14 -50.19 -6.85
N SER A 3 38.06 -49.78 -6.17
CA SER A 3 36.99 -49.01 -6.81
C SER A 3 37.58 -47.72 -7.34
N SER A 4 37.65 -47.59 -8.65
CA SER A 4 37.93 -46.33 -9.33
C SER A 4 36.79 -45.37 -9.00
N GLY A 5 37.00 -44.49 -8.02
CA GLY A 5 36.16 -43.33 -7.82
C GLY A 5 35.96 -42.65 -9.17
N SER A 6 34.70 -42.37 -9.52
CA SER A 6 34.36 -41.87 -10.85
C SER A 6 35.19 -40.62 -11.13
N ILE A 7 35.73 -40.50 -12.35
CA ILE A 7 36.41 -39.29 -12.81
C ILE A 7 35.53 -38.06 -12.53
N ASP A 8 34.21 -38.22 -12.58
CA ASP A 8 33.24 -37.17 -12.26
C ASP A 8 33.30 -36.71 -10.78
N GLU A 9 33.56 -37.61 -9.83
CA GLU A 9 33.73 -37.23 -8.41
C GLU A 9 35.00 -36.42 -8.21
N ALA A 10 36.11 -36.83 -8.86
CA ALA A 10 37.37 -36.10 -8.81
C ALA A 10 37.24 -34.71 -9.46
N VAL A 11 36.58 -34.61 -10.61
CA VAL A 11 36.30 -33.34 -11.30
C VAL A 11 35.38 -32.45 -10.46
N SER A 12 34.36 -33.01 -9.82
CA SER A 12 33.45 -32.28 -8.94
C SER A 12 34.17 -31.73 -7.71
N LEU A 13 35.05 -32.51 -7.09
CA LEU A 13 35.89 -32.07 -5.96
C LEU A 13 36.78 -30.90 -6.36
N VAL A 14 37.51 -31.01 -7.46
CA VAL A 14 38.39 -29.95 -7.96
C VAL A 14 37.59 -28.69 -8.28
N THR A 15 36.44 -28.83 -8.95
CA THR A 15 35.56 -27.71 -9.29
C THR A 15 35.04 -27.02 -8.03
N SER A 16 34.65 -27.78 -7.00
CA SER A 16 34.18 -27.22 -5.72
C SER A 16 35.26 -26.44 -4.98
N CYS A 17 36.51 -26.93 -5.00
CA CYS A 17 37.65 -26.24 -4.40
C CYS A 17 37.98 -24.94 -5.13
N ILE A 18 37.95 -24.94 -6.47
CA ILE A 18 38.20 -23.74 -7.28
C ILE A 18 37.10 -22.69 -7.03
N LEU A 19 35.83 -23.09 -7.01
CA LEU A 19 34.72 -22.19 -6.73
C LEU A 19 34.77 -21.64 -5.29
N SER A 20 35.17 -22.47 -4.33
CA SER A 20 35.37 -22.04 -2.93
C SER A 20 36.50 -21.01 -2.80
N ALA A 21 37.65 -21.26 -3.44
CA ALA A 21 38.76 -20.33 -3.46
C ALA A 21 38.40 -19.00 -4.15
N ALA A 22 37.68 -19.06 -5.27
CA ALA A 22 37.20 -17.88 -5.98
C ALA A 22 36.22 -17.04 -5.13
N ASN A 23 35.28 -17.69 -4.44
CA ASN A 23 34.32 -17.01 -3.56
C ASN A 23 34.98 -16.37 -2.33
N ASN A 24 36.09 -16.94 -1.82
CA ASN A 24 36.85 -16.36 -0.71
C ASN A 24 37.73 -15.19 -1.16
N ALA A 25 38.28 -15.24 -2.37
CA ALA A 25 39.14 -14.18 -2.92
C ALA A 25 38.34 -12.98 -3.44
N ILE A 26 37.17 -13.21 -4.04
CA ILE A 26 36.31 -12.17 -4.58
C ILE A 26 35.42 -11.63 -3.46
N SER A 27 35.67 -10.38 -3.04
CA SER A 27 34.81 -9.70 -2.08
C SER A 27 33.37 -9.63 -2.61
N GLN A 28 32.42 -10.18 -1.85
CA GLN A 28 31.00 -10.09 -2.22
C GLN A 28 30.60 -8.61 -2.36
N PRO A 29 29.88 -8.23 -3.43
CA PRO A 29 29.35 -6.88 -3.54
C PRO A 29 28.48 -6.58 -2.32
N SER A 30 28.69 -5.40 -1.73
CA SER A 30 27.95 -4.95 -0.55
C SER A 30 26.46 -5.25 -0.68
N SER A 31 25.92 -6.04 0.25
CA SER A 31 24.48 -6.34 0.36
C SER A 31 23.60 -5.09 0.63
N ARG A 32 24.23 -3.94 0.91
CA ARG A 32 23.53 -2.67 1.00
C ARG A 32 23.07 -2.25 -0.39
N LEU A 33 21.79 -2.49 -0.66
CA LEU A 33 21.09 -1.82 -1.75
C LEU A 33 21.37 -0.32 -1.70
N PRO A 34 21.57 0.34 -2.86
CA PRO A 34 21.66 1.79 -2.91
C PRO A 34 20.49 2.38 -2.14
N ARG A 35 20.75 3.30 -1.20
CA ARG A 35 19.67 4.09 -0.60
C ARG A 35 18.88 4.69 -1.76
N PHE A 36 17.62 4.27 -1.92
CA PHE A 36 16.79 4.64 -3.06
C PHE A 36 17.01 6.13 -3.38
N PRO A 37 17.46 6.46 -4.60
CA PRO A 37 17.80 7.83 -4.92
C PRO A 37 16.55 8.65 -4.72
N LYS A 38 16.69 9.74 -3.96
CA LYS A 38 15.59 10.66 -3.69
C LYS A 38 15.01 11.04 -5.05
N PRO A 39 13.69 10.98 -5.27
CA PRO A 39 13.12 11.06 -6.62
C PRO A 39 13.50 12.33 -7.42
N TRP A 40 13.86 13.40 -6.72
CA TRP A 40 14.29 14.69 -7.26
C TRP A 40 15.81 14.81 -7.50
N TRP A 41 16.59 13.76 -7.20
CA TRP A 41 18.04 13.76 -7.38
C TRP A 41 18.38 13.59 -8.86
N ASN A 42 19.03 14.59 -9.44
CA ASN A 42 19.44 14.64 -10.84
C ASN A 42 20.95 14.95 -10.96
N GLU A 43 21.45 14.99 -12.19
CA GLU A 43 22.85 15.30 -12.48
C GLU A 43 23.29 16.66 -11.93
N GLU A 44 22.43 17.68 -11.99
CA GLU A 44 22.71 19.00 -11.41
C GLU A 44 22.92 18.94 -9.90
N CYS A 45 22.12 18.16 -9.16
CA CYS A 45 22.31 17.93 -7.73
C CYS A 45 23.66 17.25 -7.46
N GLN A 46 24.04 16.28 -8.30
CA GLN A 46 25.30 15.55 -8.19
C GLN A 46 26.50 16.47 -8.44
N MET A 47 26.47 17.28 -9.50
CA MET A 47 27.50 18.27 -9.81
C MET A 47 27.63 19.30 -8.69
N ALA A 48 26.52 19.88 -8.22
CA ALA A 48 26.52 20.85 -7.15
C ALA A 48 27.08 20.28 -5.83
N LYS A 49 26.79 19.00 -5.55
CA LYS A 49 27.34 18.30 -4.39
C LYS A 49 28.83 18.00 -4.54
N LYS A 50 29.27 17.62 -5.75
CA LYS A 50 30.68 17.41 -6.07
C LYS A 50 31.48 18.70 -5.89
N ASP A 51 30.98 19.83 -6.37
CA ASP A 51 31.63 21.13 -6.24
C ASP A 51 31.64 21.63 -4.80
N GLN A 52 30.55 21.41 -4.05
CA GLN A 52 30.54 21.66 -2.60
C GLN A 52 31.63 20.84 -1.87
N ASN A 53 31.76 19.55 -2.19
CA ASN A 53 32.76 18.69 -1.57
C ASN A 53 34.19 19.07 -1.97
N LYS A 54 34.42 19.47 -3.22
CA LYS A 54 35.71 20.01 -3.68
C LYS A 54 36.09 21.27 -2.90
N ALA A 55 35.18 22.24 -2.81
CA ALA A 55 35.40 23.48 -2.06
C ALA A 55 35.61 23.22 -0.56
N TRP A 56 34.89 22.25 0.01
CA TRP A 56 35.10 21.80 1.39
C TRP A 56 36.50 21.20 1.59
N ASN A 57 36.94 20.32 0.69
CA ASN A 57 38.25 19.69 0.80
C ASN A 57 39.39 20.72 0.69
N TRP A 58 39.23 21.73 -0.17
CA TRP A 58 40.17 22.84 -0.28
C TRP A 58 40.19 23.70 0.98
N PHE A 59 39.01 24.12 1.47
CA PHE A 59 38.90 24.86 2.73
C PHE A 59 39.47 24.10 3.93
N ARG A 60 39.21 22.79 4.02
CA ARG A 60 39.73 21.93 5.10
C ARG A 60 41.25 21.84 5.10
N ARG A 61 41.90 21.94 3.94
CA ARG A 61 43.36 21.90 3.81
C ARG A 61 43.99 23.29 3.94
N TYR A 62 43.30 24.33 3.47
CA TYR A 62 43.80 25.70 3.39
C TYR A 62 42.69 26.68 3.86
N PRO A 63 42.54 26.93 5.18
CA PRO A 63 41.36 27.62 5.71
C PRO A 63 41.27 29.13 5.45
N THR A 64 42.39 29.80 5.25
CA THR A 64 42.53 31.27 5.30
C THR A 64 41.70 32.00 4.24
N ASP A 65 41.83 31.62 2.96
CA ASP A 65 41.15 32.32 1.84
C ASP A 65 39.92 31.57 1.30
N ASN A 66 39.77 30.29 1.65
CA ASN A 66 38.82 29.38 0.98
C ASN A 66 37.43 29.30 1.64
N MET A 67 37.23 29.98 2.79
CA MET A 67 35.95 29.96 3.51
C MET A 67 34.79 30.55 2.67
N ILE A 68 35.04 31.64 1.96
CA ILE A 68 34.04 32.32 1.12
C ILE A 68 33.62 31.40 -0.04
N ALA A 69 34.60 30.79 -0.72
CA ALA A 69 34.35 29.85 -1.81
C ALA A 69 33.53 28.64 -1.36
N PHE A 70 33.84 28.06 -0.20
CA PHE A 70 33.04 26.99 0.40
C PHE A 70 31.63 27.44 0.74
N ASN A 71 31.46 28.62 1.36
CA ASN A 71 30.13 29.14 1.70
C ASN A 71 29.27 29.39 0.46
N ASN A 72 29.85 29.91 -0.62
CA ASN A 72 29.18 30.10 -1.91
C ASN A 72 28.79 28.76 -2.55
N ALA A 73 29.70 27.79 -2.59
CA ALA A 73 29.41 26.45 -3.11
C ALA A 73 28.32 25.74 -2.27
N ARG A 74 28.36 25.89 -0.94
CA ARG A 74 27.35 25.38 -0.01
C ARG A 74 25.99 26.07 -0.22
N ALA A 75 25.96 27.39 -0.45
CA ALA A 75 24.74 28.11 -0.76
C ALA A 75 24.15 27.69 -2.11
N ARG A 76 24.98 27.56 -3.15
CA ARG A 76 24.60 27.07 -4.48
C ARG A 76 24.02 25.66 -4.42
N ALA A 77 24.70 24.73 -3.75
CA ALA A 77 24.21 23.35 -3.57
C ALA A 77 22.85 23.33 -2.84
N ARG A 78 22.66 24.16 -1.81
CA ARG A 78 21.36 24.30 -1.13
C ARG A 78 20.27 24.84 -2.06
N LYS A 79 20.58 25.83 -2.92
CA LYS A 79 19.63 26.40 -3.89
C LYS A 79 19.20 25.34 -4.91
N ILE A 80 20.16 24.67 -5.55
CA ILE A 80 19.92 23.63 -6.55
C ILE A 80 19.08 22.49 -5.94
N HIS A 81 19.46 21.97 -4.77
CA HIS A 81 18.66 20.94 -4.09
C HIS A 81 17.22 21.38 -3.79
N ARG A 82 16.96 22.67 -3.50
CA ARG A 82 15.59 23.16 -3.29
C ARG A 82 14.83 23.27 -4.61
N GLN A 83 15.50 23.72 -5.67
CA GLN A 83 14.91 23.86 -7.00
C GLN A 83 14.53 22.50 -7.59
N CYS A 84 15.45 21.53 -7.63
CA CYS A 84 15.17 20.20 -8.17
C CYS A 84 14.04 19.49 -7.38
N LYS A 85 14.00 19.66 -6.04
CA LYS A 85 12.87 19.18 -5.22
C LYS A 85 11.54 19.78 -5.65
N ARG A 86 11.50 21.10 -5.84
CA ARG A 86 10.28 21.84 -6.20
C ARG A 86 9.80 21.48 -7.60
N GLU A 87 10.69 21.46 -8.58
CA GLU A 87 10.36 21.13 -9.98
C GLU A 87 9.86 19.70 -10.11
N TRP A 88 10.57 18.75 -9.51
CA TRP A 88 10.13 17.36 -9.48
C TRP A 88 8.74 17.23 -8.83
N TRP A 89 8.51 17.96 -7.74
CA TRP A 89 7.23 17.95 -7.03
C TRP A 89 6.08 18.50 -7.86
N ILE A 90 6.27 19.65 -8.51
CA ILE A 90 5.29 20.26 -9.42
C ILE A 90 4.94 19.26 -10.53
N LYS A 91 5.95 18.67 -11.15
CA LYS A 91 5.80 17.65 -12.19
C LYS A 91 5.08 16.39 -11.70
N TYR A 92 5.34 15.97 -10.47
CA TYR A 92 4.66 14.82 -9.88
C TYR A 92 3.18 15.14 -9.63
N VAL A 93 2.88 16.26 -8.98
CA VAL A 93 1.50 16.65 -8.64
C VAL A 93 0.67 16.95 -9.88
N SER A 94 1.27 17.46 -10.97
CA SER A 94 0.55 17.63 -12.23
C SER A 94 0.10 16.32 -12.86
N ASN A 95 0.77 15.20 -12.55
CA ASN A 95 0.43 13.87 -13.05
C ASN A 95 -0.52 13.09 -12.12
N ILE A 96 -0.89 13.64 -10.96
CA ILE A 96 -1.87 12.99 -10.07
C ILE A 96 -3.26 13.11 -10.70
N THR A 97 -3.86 11.97 -11.01
CA THR A 97 -5.21 11.85 -11.54
C THR A 97 -6.15 11.26 -10.49
N CYS A 98 -7.46 11.17 -10.81
CA CYS A 98 -8.44 10.50 -9.96
C CYS A 98 -8.18 8.99 -9.79
N SER A 99 -7.38 8.38 -10.68
CA SER A 99 -6.98 6.98 -10.61
C SER A 99 -5.72 6.74 -9.77
N THR A 100 -4.97 7.78 -9.38
CA THR A 100 -3.78 7.62 -8.54
C THR A 100 -4.16 7.18 -7.12
N SER A 101 -3.63 6.05 -6.67
CA SER A 101 -3.96 5.53 -5.35
C SER A 101 -3.38 6.41 -4.22
N ASN A 102 -4.14 6.57 -3.12
CA ASN A 102 -3.67 7.28 -1.93
C ASN A 102 -2.35 6.71 -1.38
N LYS A 103 -2.16 5.39 -1.48
CA LYS A 103 -0.95 4.68 -1.03
C LYS A 103 0.27 5.11 -1.85
N GLU A 104 0.12 5.23 -3.17
CA GLU A 104 1.18 5.67 -4.06
C GLU A 104 1.61 7.11 -3.75
N VAL A 105 0.64 8.02 -3.58
CA VAL A 105 0.91 9.41 -3.19
C VAL A 105 1.64 9.46 -1.85
N TRP A 106 1.18 8.70 -0.86
CA TRP A 106 1.84 8.60 0.46
C TRP A 106 3.28 8.09 0.35
N ASN A 107 3.53 7.03 -0.44
CA ASN A 107 4.87 6.48 -0.63
C ASN A 107 5.83 7.51 -1.25
N LYS A 108 5.37 8.30 -2.23
CA LYS A 108 6.19 9.36 -2.85
C LYS A 108 6.49 10.48 -1.85
N ILE A 109 5.55 10.83 -0.97
CA ILE A 109 5.75 11.82 0.10
C ILE A 109 6.75 11.33 1.14
N CYS A 110 6.64 10.08 1.60
CA CYS A 110 7.63 9.49 2.51
C CYS A 110 9.03 9.48 1.88
N LYS A 111 9.14 9.20 0.57
CA LYS A 111 10.42 9.25 -0.16
C LYS A 111 11.00 10.68 -0.21
N LEU A 112 10.14 11.71 -0.25
CA LEU A 112 10.56 13.11 -0.19
C LEU A 112 11.00 13.56 1.20
N SER A 113 10.25 13.16 2.24
CA SER A 113 10.53 13.53 3.62
C SER A 113 11.72 12.78 4.21
N GLY A 114 12.17 11.69 3.56
CA GLY A 114 13.25 10.85 4.05
C GLY A 114 12.81 9.82 5.10
N ASN A 115 11.50 9.76 5.40
CA ASN A 115 10.91 8.79 6.34
C ASN A 115 10.45 7.51 5.64
N TYR A 116 10.84 7.31 4.38
CA TYR A 116 10.53 6.09 3.66
C TYR A 116 11.47 4.98 4.13
N SER A 117 10.91 4.04 4.88
CA SER A 117 11.54 2.74 5.12
C SER A 117 11.04 1.78 4.07
N ALA A 118 11.94 1.29 3.22
CA ALA A 118 11.68 0.09 2.45
C ALA A 118 12.13 -1.09 3.30
N SER A 119 11.33 -2.15 3.32
CA SER A 119 11.75 -3.46 3.81
C SER A 119 12.00 -4.37 2.60
N PRO A 120 13.06 -4.12 1.79
CA PRO A 120 13.38 -5.05 0.73
C PRO A 120 13.82 -6.37 1.36
N VAL A 121 13.18 -7.47 0.98
CA VAL A 121 13.73 -8.80 1.22
C VAL A 121 14.98 -8.89 0.36
N SER A 122 16.15 -8.79 1.01
CA SER A 122 17.45 -8.73 0.33
C SER A 122 18.18 -10.07 0.36
N MET A 123 17.71 -10.99 1.20
CA MET A 123 18.34 -12.29 1.38
C MET A 123 17.32 -13.30 1.94
N LEU A 124 17.30 -14.49 1.38
CA LEU A 124 16.53 -15.63 1.87
C LEU A 124 17.48 -16.83 1.98
N VAL A 125 17.44 -17.55 3.10
CA VAL A 125 18.24 -18.77 3.30
C VAL A 125 17.32 -19.96 3.10
N SER A 126 17.60 -20.77 2.08
CA SER A 126 16.87 -22.01 1.79
C SER A 126 17.87 -23.16 1.71
N ASN A 127 17.66 -24.21 2.51
CA ASN A 127 18.53 -25.40 2.57
C ASN A 127 20.04 -25.09 2.74
N GLY A 128 20.36 -24.03 3.49
CA GLY A 128 21.75 -23.59 3.73
C GLY A 128 22.36 -22.70 2.65
N VAL A 129 21.64 -22.44 1.55
CA VAL A 129 22.09 -21.54 0.47
C VAL A 129 21.49 -20.15 0.66
N SER A 130 22.35 -19.13 0.61
CA SER A 130 21.96 -17.72 0.69
C SER A 130 21.58 -17.18 -0.68
N ILE A 131 20.29 -16.90 -0.88
CA ILE A 131 19.72 -16.40 -2.13
C ILE A 131 19.56 -14.88 -2.03
N ASN A 132 20.15 -14.13 -2.96
CA ASN A 132 20.19 -12.66 -2.93
C ASN A 132 19.57 -11.99 -4.16
N THR A 133 19.14 -12.74 -5.18
CA THR A 133 18.46 -12.18 -6.36
C THR A 133 16.94 -12.19 -6.19
N ILE A 134 16.27 -11.13 -6.66
CA ILE A 134 14.81 -10.97 -6.52
C ILE A 134 14.04 -12.12 -7.20
N PRO A 135 14.38 -12.56 -8.43
CA PRO A 135 13.68 -13.67 -9.08
C PRO A 135 13.84 -14.99 -8.33
N GLU A 136 15.04 -15.31 -7.84
CA GLU A 136 15.27 -16.56 -7.11
C GLU A 136 14.59 -16.54 -5.74
N ILE A 137 14.60 -15.40 -5.03
CA ILE A 137 13.82 -15.24 -3.79
C ILE A 137 12.33 -15.49 -4.07
N ALA A 138 11.79 -14.93 -5.14
CA ALA A 138 10.39 -15.11 -5.52
C ALA A 138 10.07 -16.57 -5.87
N ASN A 139 10.92 -17.23 -6.65
CA ASN A 139 10.75 -18.63 -7.03
C ASN A 139 10.85 -19.55 -5.81
N THR A 140 11.82 -19.33 -4.93
CA THR A 140 11.98 -20.12 -3.70
C THR A 140 10.76 -19.97 -2.79
N LEU A 141 10.25 -18.75 -2.64
CA LEU A 141 8.99 -18.53 -1.93
C LEU A 141 7.83 -19.26 -2.60
N ALA A 142 7.70 -19.16 -3.93
CA ALA A 142 6.66 -19.86 -4.68
C ALA A 142 6.72 -21.37 -4.50
N GLU A 143 7.92 -21.98 -4.60
CA GLU A 143 8.15 -23.40 -4.40
C GLU A 143 7.82 -23.84 -2.97
N THR A 144 8.25 -23.07 -1.97
CA THR A 144 7.94 -23.37 -0.56
C THR A 144 6.43 -23.31 -0.32
N PHE A 145 5.73 -22.31 -0.87
CA PHE A 145 4.28 -22.21 -0.77
C PHE A 145 3.57 -23.32 -1.54
N ALA A 146 4.04 -23.67 -2.75
CA ALA A 146 3.50 -24.78 -3.53
C ALA A 146 3.69 -26.11 -2.79
N LYS A 147 4.85 -26.33 -2.18
CA LYS A 147 5.13 -27.51 -1.34
C LYS A 147 4.22 -27.55 -0.13
N MET A 148 4.09 -26.46 0.62
CA MET A 148 3.21 -26.38 1.81
C MET A 148 1.73 -26.53 1.45
N SER A 149 1.33 -26.01 0.30
CA SER A 149 -0.01 -26.13 -0.25
C SER A 149 -0.21 -27.39 -1.09
N SER A 150 0.79 -28.28 -1.16
CA SER A 150 0.67 -29.54 -1.89
C SER A 150 -0.39 -30.41 -1.23
N CYS A 151 -1.10 -31.16 -2.07
CA CYS A 151 -2.10 -32.10 -1.63
C CYS A 151 -1.51 -33.26 -0.83
N ASP A 152 -0.21 -33.50 -1.01
CA ASP A 152 0.57 -34.51 -0.31
C ASP A 152 0.63 -34.24 1.21
N ASN A 153 0.44 -32.99 1.64
CA ASN A 153 0.44 -32.63 3.06
C ASN A 153 -0.92 -32.85 3.75
N TYR A 154 -1.99 -33.17 3.01
CA TYR A 154 -3.29 -33.48 3.60
C TYR A 154 -3.31 -34.86 4.25
N THR A 155 -4.24 -35.08 5.16
CA THR A 155 -4.44 -36.40 5.77
C THR A 155 -4.80 -37.45 4.71
N PRO A 156 -4.37 -38.72 4.87
CA PRO A 156 -4.67 -39.78 3.90
C PRO A 156 -6.18 -39.92 3.60
N ALA A 157 -7.03 -39.71 4.62
CA ALA A 157 -8.49 -39.71 4.48
C ALA A 157 -8.98 -38.59 3.53
N PHE A 158 -8.44 -37.37 3.67
CA PHE A 158 -8.81 -36.26 2.78
C PHE A 158 -8.26 -36.45 1.37
N GLN A 159 -7.05 -36.99 1.21
CA GLN A 159 -6.50 -37.32 -0.11
C GLN A 159 -7.34 -38.36 -0.85
N ALA A 160 -7.90 -39.35 -0.14
CA ALA A 160 -8.81 -40.33 -0.72
C ALA A 160 -10.14 -39.68 -1.15
N LEU A 161 -10.71 -38.80 -0.32
CA LEU A 161 -11.90 -38.02 -0.64
C LEU A 161 -11.66 -37.14 -1.86
N LYS A 162 -10.56 -36.37 -1.87
CA LYS A 162 -10.18 -35.50 -2.98
C LYS A 162 -10.05 -36.28 -4.30
N ARG A 163 -9.31 -37.40 -4.31
CA ARG A 163 -9.17 -38.26 -5.50
C ARG A 163 -10.50 -38.82 -6.00
N ARG A 164 -11.44 -39.08 -5.10
CA ARG A 164 -12.79 -39.54 -5.46
C ARG A 164 -13.59 -38.41 -6.11
N GLU A 165 -13.61 -37.23 -5.50
CA GLU A 165 -14.36 -36.07 -6.01
C GLU A 165 -13.75 -35.52 -7.32
N GLU A 166 -12.43 -35.47 -7.47
CA GLU A 166 -11.77 -35.00 -8.71
C GLU A 166 -11.98 -35.94 -9.91
N ARG A 167 -12.32 -37.21 -9.69
CA ARG A 167 -12.74 -38.14 -10.76
C ARG A 167 -14.12 -37.78 -11.31
N VAL A 168 -14.94 -37.05 -10.54
CA VAL A 168 -16.21 -36.53 -11.01
C VAL A 168 -15.88 -35.41 -11.98
N LYS A 169 -15.98 -35.69 -13.29
CA LYS A 169 -15.89 -34.64 -14.31
C LYS A 169 -17.04 -33.66 -14.08
N LEU A 170 -16.70 -32.48 -13.57
CA LEU A 170 -17.64 -31.38 -13.50
C LEU A 170 -18.07 -31.04 -14.93
N ASN A 171 -19.36 -31.21 -15.22
CA ASN A 171 -19.88 -30.82 -16.50
C ASN A 171 -20.06 -29.29 -16.52
N PHE A 172 -19.11 -28.59 -17.11
CA PHE A 172 -19.19 -27.15 -17.34
C PHE A 172 -19.88 -26.81 -18.67
N SER A 173 -20.56 -27.76 -19.32
CA SER A 173 -21.50 -27.44 -20.41
C SER A 173 -22.69 -26.70 -19.82
N SER A 174 -22.52 -25.42 -19.48
CA SER A 174 -23.67 -24.53 -19.45
C SER A 174 -24.06 -24.30 -20.90
N SER A 175 -25.35 -24.46 -21.22
CA SER A 175 -25.86 -23.83 -22.43
C SER A 175 -25.59 -22.34 -22.25
N THR A 176 -24.72 -21.78 -23.06
CA THR A 176 -24.45 -20.33 -23.08
C THR A 176 -25.67 -19.51 -23.54
N GLU A 177 -26.79 -20.18 -23.78
CA GLU A 177 -28.11 -19.63 -24.04
C GLU A 177 -28.85 -19.11 -22.79
N GLU A 178 -28.25 -19.15 -21.60
CA GLU A 178 -28.79 -18.44 -20.44
C GLU A 178 -28.80 -16.92 -20.73
N GLY A 179 -29.93 -16.39 -21.14
CA GLY A 179 -30.10 -14.97 -21.45
C GLY A 179 -29.80 -14.11 -20.22
N TYR A 180 -28.92 -13.12 -20.37
CA TYR A 180 -28.72 -12.09 -19.36
C TYR A 180 -30.08 -11.40 -19.06
N ASN A 181 -30.44 -11.26 -17.78
CA ASN A 181 -31.77 -10.83 -17.30
C ASN A 181 -32.92 -11.81 -17.56
N SER A 182 -32.65 -13.12 -17.69
CA SER A 182 -33.71 -14.13 -17.66
C SER A 182 -34.54 -14.05 -16.37
N PRO A 183 -35.86 -14.35 -16.42
CA PRO A 183 -36.71 -14.35 -15.24
C PRO A 183 -36.17 -15.28 -14.15
N LEU A 184 -36.13 -14.76 -12.91
CA LEU A 184 -35.66 -15.50 -11.74
C LEU A 184 -36.56 -16.72 -11.47
N THR A 185 -35.98 -17.91 -11.35
CA THR A 185 -36.74 -19.11 -11.02
C THR A 185 -37.10 -19.14 -9.53
N LEU A 186 -38.19 -19.86 -9.20
CA LEU A 186 -38.63 -19.98 -7.81
C LEU A 186 -37.61 -20.73 -6.92
N LEU A 187 -36.80 -21.62 -7.50
CA LEU A 187 -35.72 -22.32 -6.80
C LEU A 187 -34.56 -21.36 -6.47
N GLU A 188 -34.10 -20.57 -7.44
CA GLU A 188 -33.06 -19.56 -7.23
C GLU A 188 -33.49 -18.55 -6.18
N LEU A 189 -34.75 -18.11 -6.23
CA LEU A 189 -35.33 -17.24 -5.22
C LEU A 189 -35.27 -17.88 -3.83
N ARG A 190 -35.67 -19.14 -3.68
CA ARG A 190 -35.61 -19.86 -2.38
C ARG A 190 -34.18 -19.99 -1.87
N ILE A 191 -33.21 -20.31 -2.72
CA ILE A 191 -31.80 -20.40 -2.34
C ILE A 191 -31.26 -19.03 -1.90
N ALA A 192 -31.58 -17.97 -2.65
CA ALA A 192 -31.18 -16.60 -2.31
C ALA A 192 -31.77 -16.16 -0.95
N LEU A 193 -33.05 -16.47 -0.71
CA LEU A 193 -33.71 -16.20 0.58
C LEU A 193 -33.07 -17.00 1.73
N HIS A 194 -32.65 -18.25 1.49
CA HIS A 194 -32.02 -19.05 2.53
C HIS A 194 -30.61 -18.54 2.89
N ARG A 195 -29.91 -17.91 1.95
CA ARG A 195 -28.57 -17.30 2.15
C ARG A 195 -28.63 -15.88 2.76
N SER A 196 -29.78 -15.42 3.24
CA SER A 196 -29.97 -14.06 3.76
C SER A 196 -29.44 -13.83 5.18
N GLU A 197 -28.60 -14.71 5.72
CA GLU A 197 -28.04 -14.60 7.08
C GLU A 197 -27.23 -13.32 7.31
N LYS A 198 -26.69 -12.73 6.22
CA LYS A 198 -25.95 -11.46 6.26
C LYS A 198 -26.86 -10.23 6.30
N THR A 199 -28.17 -10.41 6.08
CA THR A 199 -29.12 -9.29 6.07
C THR A 199 -29.38 -8.83 7.51
N VAL A 200 -29.26 -7.53 7.72
CA VAL A 200 -29.57 -6.86 8.98
C VAL A 200 -30.53 -5.71 8.73
N SER A 201 -31.32 -5.35 9.73
CA SER A 201 -32.23 -4.21 9.68
C SER A 201 -31.70 -3.08 10.55
N VAL A 202 -31.84 -1.84 10.08
CA VAL A 202 -31.58 -0.64 10.86
C VAL A 202 -32.85 0.19 10.88
N VAL A 203 -33.39 0.40 12.08
CA VAL A 203 -34.60 1.22 12.25
C VAL A 203 -34.19 2.68 12.41
N PHE A 204 -34.64 3.52 11.48
CA PHE A 204 -34.37 4.96 11.54
C PHE A 204 -35.45 5.70 12.31
N SER A 205 -35.11 6.31 13.44
CA SER A 205 -36.01 7.15 14.21
C SER A 205 -35.26 8.21 15.00
N ARG A 206 -35.85 9.42 15.06
CA ARG A 206 -35.40 10.51 15.94
C ARG A 206 -36.29 10.69 17.17
N LYS A 207 -37.37 9.91 17.29
CA LYS A 207 -38.26 9.96 18.45
C LYS A 207 -37.52 9.41 19.68
N ARG A 208 -37.71 10.07 20.82
CA ARG A 208 -37.21 9.59 22.12
C ARG A 208 -38.22 8.62 22.71
N GLY A 209 -37.77 7.55 23.35
CA GLY A 209 -38.62 6.52 23.93
C GLY A 209 -38.15 5.10 23.60
N VAL A 210 -38.76 4.10 24.22
CA VAL A 210 -38.56 2.70 23.89
C VAL A 210 -39.52 2.34 22.75
N PHE A 211 -38.96 1.99 21.60
CA PHE A 211 -39.72 1.44 20.49
C PHE A 211 -39.34 -0.03 20.36
N PRO A 212 -40.30 -0.97 20.35
CA PRO A 212 -39.99 -2.36 20.11
C PRO A 212 -39.36 -2.50 18.72
N ASN A 213 -38.34 -3.36 18.63
CA ASN A 213 -37.74 -3.68 17.35
C ASN A 213 -38.77 -4.43 16.49
N PRO A 214 -38.86 -4.13 15.17
CA PRO A 214 -39.76 -4.85 14.30
C PRO A 214 -39.27 -6.28 14.10
N GLU A 215 -40.20 -7.23 14.12
CA GLU A 215 -39.95 -8.63 13.81
C GLU A 215 -40.04 -8.81 12.29
N LEU A 216 -38.93 -8.55 11.61
CA LEU A 216 -38.84 -8.71 10.16
C LEU A 216 -38.30 -10.09 9.82
N PHE A 217 -38.98 -10.80 8.92
CA PHE A 217 -38.57 -12.12 8.46
C PHE A 217 -38.20 -12.10 6.99
N ILE A 218 -37.11 -12.77 6.62
CA ILE A 218 -36.82 -13.15 5.24
C ILE A 218 -36.97 -14.66 5.15
N GLY A 219 -37.96 -15.12 4.37
CA GLY A 219 -38.37 -16.53 4.39
C GLY A 219 -38.86 -16.92 5.79
N ARG A 220 -38.12 -17.76 6.49
CA ARG A 220 -38.40 -18.19 7.87
C ARG A 220 -37.39 -17.66 8.90
N SER A 221 -36.45 -16.82 8.48
CA SER A 221 -35.36 -16.33 9.31
C SER A 221 -35.65 -14.92 9.82
N LEU A 222 -35.59 -14.71 11.14
CA LEU A 222 -35.71 -13.40 11.76
C LEU A 222 -34.46 -12.55 11.45
N ILE A 223 -34.67 -11.35 10.93
CA ILE A 223 -33.62 -10.39 10.64
C ILE A 223 -33.17 -9.71 11.93
N LYS A 224 -31.86 -9.73 12.19
CA LYS A 224 -31.27 -9.01 13.32
C LYS A 224 -31.39 -7.49 13.12
N VAL A 225 -31.93 -6.81 14.11
CA VAL A 225 -31.92 -5.33 14.17
C VAL A 225 -30.61 -4.83 14.79
N VAL A 226 -29.93 -3.91 14.11
CA VAL A 226 -28.68 -3.28 14.55
C VAL A 226 -28.81 -1.76 14.63
N LYS A 227 -28.04 -1.13 15.52
CA LYS A 227 -28.10 0.33 15.75
C LYS A 227 -27.33 1.15 14.71
N GLU A 228 -26.32 0.53 14.09
CA GLU A 228 -25.52 1.14 13.05
C GLU A 228 -25.09 0.10 12.03
N PHE A 229 -24.99 0.50 10.77
CA PHE A 229 -24.53 -0.38 9.69
C PHE A 229 -23.77 0.42 8.64
N LYS A 230 -22.77 -0.23 8.02
CA LYS A 230 -21.98 0.36 6.94
C LYS A 230 -22.56 -0.09 5.60
N PHE A 231 -23.08 0.86 4.82
CA PHE A 231 -23.64 0.61 3.50
C PHE A 231 -22.99 1.54 2.47
N LEU A 232 -22.48 0.96 1.38
CA LEU A 232 -21.77 1.67 0.30
C LEU A 232 -20.68 2.64 0.80
N GLY A 233 -19.98 2.31 1.88
CA GLY A 233 -18.93 3.17 2.45
C GLY A 233 -19.39 4.26 3.41
N LEU A 234 -20.70 4.42 3.62
CA LEU A 234 -21.30 5.32 4.62
C LEU A 234 -21.74 4.53 5.85
N ILE A 235 -21.64 5.15 7.03
CA ILE A 235 -22.10 4.54 8.29
C ILE A 235 -23.41 5.21 8.66
N PHE A 236 -24.50 4.45 8.60
CA PHE A 236 -25.82 4.90 9.00
C PHE A 236 -26.05 4.49 10.44
N ASP A 237 -26.36 5.45 11.30
CA ASP A 237 -26.86 5.20 12.65
C ASP A 237 -28.38 5.32 12.68
N GLN A 238 -29.03 4.64 13.64
CA GLN A 238 -30.48 4.67 13.84
C GLN A 238 -31.08 6.08 13.93
N SER A 239 -30.30 7.09 14.32
CA SER A 239 -30.79 8.48 14.46
C SER A 239 -30.49 9.36 13.25
N LEU A 240 -29.79 8.83 12.24
CA LEU A 240 -29.29 9.55 11.07
C LEU A 240 -28.58 10.85 11.47
N ARG A 241 -27.79 10.79 12.55
CA ARG A 241 -26.97 11.91 13.03
C ARG A 241 -25.57 11.89 12.41
N PHE A 242 -25.15 10.75 11.88
CA PHE A 242 -23.88 10.51 11.22
C PHE A 242 -22.65 10.77 12.11
N HIS A 243 -22.80 10.75 13.44
CA HIS A 243 -21.69 11.02 14.38
C HIS A 243 -20.51 10.08 14.19
N ARG A 244 -20.79 8.77 14.12
CA ARG A 244 -19.77 7.75 13.87
C ARG A 244 -19.14 7.91 12.49
N HIS A 245 -19.96 8.17 11.46
CA HIS A 245 -19.48 8.38 10.11
C HIS A 245 -18.54 9.60 10.01
N LEU A 246 -18.92 10.73 10.58
CA LEU A 246 -18.15 11.98 10.52
C LEU A 246 -16.85 11.89 11.32
N LYS A 247 -16.86 11.20 12.47
CA LYS A 247 -15.63 10.88 13.23
C LYS A 247 -14.67 10.01 12.42
N ASP A 248 -15.17 8.93 11.83
CA ASP A 248 -14.37 8.06 10.97
C ASP A 248 -13.81 8.82 9.75
N LEU A 249 -14.64 9.66 9.11
CA LEU A 249 -14.24 10.48 7.97
C LEU A 249 -13.15 11.50 8.34
N LYS A 250 -13.21 12.10 9.53
CA LYS A 250 -12.15 12.96 10.08
C LYS A 250 -10.83 12.18 10.20
N ILE A 251 -10.86 11.01 10.83
CA ILE A 251 -9.67 10.16 11.04
C ILE A 251 -9.07 9.74 9.69
N ARG A 252 -9.90 9.30 8.75
CA ARG A 252 -9.47 8.91 7.39
C ARG A 252 -8.88 10.07 6.59
N SER A 253 -9.28 11.30 6.89
CA SER A 253 -8.77 12.51 6.22
C SER A 253 -7.58 13.13 6.94
N ALA A 254 -7.37 12.86 8.23
CA ALA A 254 -6.30 13.44 9.04
C ALA A 254 -4.90 13.17 8.49
N LYS A 255 -4.62 11.93 8.04
CA LYS A 255 -3.32 11.58 7.43
C LYS A 255 -3.02 12.43 6.19
N ALA A 256 -4.02 12.58 5.30
CA ALA A 256 -3.90 13.40 4.10
C ALA A 256 -3.80 14.90 4.41
N LEU A 257 -4.43 15.35 5.50
CA LEU A 257 -4.27 16.73 5.94
C LEU A 257 -2.87 17.00 6.49
N ASN A 258 -2.32 16.08 7.28
CA ASN A 258 -0.96 16.24 7.80
C ASN A 258 0.08 16.29 6.68
N ILE A 259 -0.13 15.54 5.59
CA ILE A 259 0.65 15.70 4.35
C ILE A 259 0.57 17.14 3.85
N LEU A 260 -0.63 17.67 3.66
CA LEU A 260 -0.82 19.02 3.15
C LEU A 260 -0.16 20.07 4.06
N LYS A 261 -0.28 19.93 5.39
CA LYS A 261 0.38 20.79 6.37
C LYS A 261 1.91 20.74 6.22
N VAL A 262 2.49 19.54 6.15
CA VAL A 262 3.94 19.36 5.97
C VAL A 262 4.40 20.02 4.68
N LEU A 263 3.72 19.73 3.56
CA LEU A 263 4.09 20.26 2.25
C LEU A 263 3.92 21.77 2.16
N ALA A 264 2.87 22.33 2.75
CA ALA A 264 2.66 23.78 2.82
C ALA A 264 3.76 24.49 3.61
N ASN A 265 4.32 23.85 4.64
CA ASN A 265 5.38 24.40 5.49
C ASN A 265 6.80 24.03 5.03
N THR A 266 6.97 23.40 3.88
CA THR A 266 8.32 23.08 3.38
C THR A 266 9.04 24.34 2.90
N ARG A 267 10.31 24.52 3.31
CA ARG A 267 11.18 25.65 2.86
C ARG A 267 11.42 25.70 1.34
N TRP A 268 11.05 24.65 0.61
CA TRP A 268 11.14 24.57 -0.85
C TRP A 268 9.76 24.73 -1.55
N GLY A 269 8.69 24.94 -0.78
CA GLY A 269 7.40 25.49 -1.20
C GLY A 269 6.68 24.70 -2.30
N ALA A 270 5.72 23.86 -1.92
CA ALA A 270 4.69 23.43 -2.87
C ALA A 270 3.87 24.66 -3.28
N ASP A 271 3.70 24.89 -4.59
CA ASP A 271 2.88 25.99 -5.06
C ASP A 271 1.39 25.78 -4.67
N ARG A 272 0.65 26.90 -4.58
CA ARG A 272 -0.77 26.89 -4.20
C ARG A 272 -1.60 25.95 -5.08
N THR A 273 -1.32 25.88 -6.37
CA THR A 273 -2.07 25.05 -7.32
C THR A 273 -1.84 23.57 -7.04
N SER A 274 -0.61 23.16 -6.77
CA SER A 274 -0.27 21.80 -6.35
C SER A 274 -0.92 21.40 -5.03
N LEU A 275 -0.91 22.29 -4.03
CA LEU A 275 -1.58 22.04 -2.75
C LEU A 275 -3.10 21.88 -2.93
N LEU A 276 -3.73 22.70 -3.77
CA LEU A 276 -5.16 22.58 -4.09
C LEU A 276 -5.48 21.29 -4.84
N ARG A 277 -4.64 20.86 -5.79
CA ARG A 277 -4.78 19.58 -6.49
C ARG A 277 -4.75 18.40 -5.50
N LEU A 278 -3.79 18.40 -4.58
CA LEU A 278 -3.69 17.36 -3.55
C LEU A 278 -4.86 17.37 -2.57
N TYR A 279 -5.33 18.55 -2.16
CA TYR A 279 -6.54 18.66 -1.35
C TYR A 279 -7.74 18.03 -2.06
N ARG A 280 -7.93 18.34 -3.34
CA ARG A 280 -9.03 17.79 -4.14
C ARG A 280 -8.93 16.26 -4.26
N ALA A 281 -7.74 15.75 -4.56
CA ALA A 281 -7.51 14.32 -4.78
C ALA A 281 -7.59 13.48 -3.50
N LEU A 282 -7.03 13.95 -2.37
CA LEU A 282 -6.84 13.12 -1.18
C LEU A 282 -7.90 13.32 -0.08
N ILE A 283 -8.46 14.54 0.01
CA ILE A 283 -9.40 14.93 1.07
C ILE A 283 -10.79 15.13 0.49
N ARG A 284 -10.95 16.04 -0.48
CA ARG A 284 -12.25 16.39 -1.06
C ARG A 284 -12.95 15.17 -1.64
N SER A 285 -12.23 14.30 -2.35
CA SER A 285 -12.77 13.04 -2.89
C SER A 285 -13.47 12.17 -1.85
N LYS A 286 -12.96 12.14 -0.60
CA LYS A 286 -13.57 11.37 0.51
C LYS A 286 -14.77 12.06 1.13
N LEU A 287 -14.73 13.40 1.20
CA LEU A 287 -15.82 14.20 1.74
C LEU A 287 -17.00 14.21 0.75
N ASP A 288 -16.74 14.49 -0.52
CA ASP A 288 -17.80 14.70 -1.52
C ASP A 288 -18.63 13.42 -1.74
N TYR A 289 -18.02 12.22 -1.70
CA TYR A 289 -18.71 10.93 -1.96
C TYR A 289 -19.98 10.71 -1.12
N GLY A 290 -19.96 11.09 0.16
CA GLY A 290 -21.09 10.91 1.08
C GLY A 290 -21.87 12.18 1.40
N SER A 291 -21.42 13.33 0.87
CA SER A 291 -21.83 14.65 1.33
C SER A 291 -23.32 14.89 1.23
N VAL A 292 -23.96 14.43 0.15
CA VAL A 292 -25.41 14.54 -0.05
C VAL A 292 -26.19 13.90 1.10
N VAL A 293 -25.73 12.74 1.59
CA VAL A 293 -26.41 11.99 2.64
C VAL A 293 -26.18 12.60 4.03
N TYR A 294 -24.92 12.81 4.41
CA TYR A 294 -24.59 13.27 5.76
C TYR A 294 -24.72 14.80 5.94
N SER A 295 -24.95 15.56 4.86
CA SER A 295 -25.18 17.02 4.94
C SER A 295 -26.38 17.40 5.82
N SER A 296 -27.30 16.46 6.02
CA SER A 296 -28.44 16.56 6.93
C SER A 296 -28.07 16.51 8.43
N ALA A 297 -26.81 16.21 8.76
CA ALA A 297 -26.30 16.21 10.13
C ALA A 297 -26.29 17.63 10.73
N CYS A 298 -26.24 17.72 12.06
CA CYS A 298 -26.24 19.03 12.71
C CYS A 298 -25.00 19.85 12.36
N LYS A 299 -25.18 21.17 12.18
CA LYS A 299 -24.11 22.10 11.78
C LYS A 299 -22.90 22.05 12.73
N SER A 300 -23.12 21.89 14.03
CA SER A 300 -22.03 21.76 15.03
C SER A 300 -21.17 20.53 14.81
N LEU A 301 -21.76 19.42 14.36
CA LEU A 301 -21.04 18.18 14.08
C LEU A 301 -20.32 18.23 12.72
N LEU A 302 -20.95 18.82 11.70
CA LEU A 302 -20.31 19.06 10.40
C LEU A 302 -19.06 19.94 10.53
N LYS A 303 -19.01 20.84 11.52
CA LYS A 303 -17.84 21.68 11.78
C LYS A 303 -16.55 20.90 12.04
N ILE A 304 -16.65 19.66 12.51
CA ILE A 304 -15.49 18.78 12.76
C ILE A 304 -14.72 18.46 11.48
N LEU A 305 -15.37 18.53 10.31
CA LEU A 305 -14.75 18.26 9.01
C LEU A 305 -14.07 19.49 8.39
N TYR A 306 -14.32 20.72 8.87
CA TYR A 306 -13.73 21.90 8.24
C TYR A 306 -12.24 22.03 8.55
N PRO A 307 -11.40 22.32 7.54
CA PRO A 307 -9.94 22.44 7.72
C PRO A 307 -9.53 23.39 8.84
N GLN A 308 -10.27 24.48 9.05
CA GLN A 308 -10.00 25.49 10.08
C GLN A 308 -9.96 24.91 11.51
N TYR A 309 -10.74 23.85 11.76
CA TYR A 309 -10.80 23.13 13.05
C TYR A 309 -9.92 21.88 13.10
N ILE A 310 -9.37 21.44 11.96
CA ILE A 310 -8.41 20.33 11.88
C ILE A 310 -6.97 20.86 11.86
N ILE A 311 -6.76 22.16 11.57
CA ILE A 311 -5.44 22.80 11.56
C ILE A 311 -4.98 23.23 12.96
N LYS A 312 -5.89 23.50 13.89
CA LYS A 312 -5.58 23.91 15.28
C LYS A 312 -5.34 22.77 16.29
N ALA A 313 -5.20 21.53 15.81
CA ALA A 313 -4.78 20.37 16.60
C ALA A 313 -3.47 19.80 16.05
#